data_AF-A0A1Z9Q475-F1
#
_entry.id   AF-A0A1Z9Q475-F1
#
_cell.length_a   1.000
_cell.length_b   1.000
_cell.length_c   1.000
_cell.angle_alpha   90.00
_cell.angle_beta   90.00
_cell.angle_gamma   90.00
#
_symmetry.space_group_name_H-M   'P 1'
#
loop_
_entity.id
_entity.type
_entity.pdbx_description
1 polymer ?
#
loop_
_entity_poly.entity_id
_entity_poly.type
_entity_poly.pdbx_seq_one_letter_code
_entity_poly.pdbx_strand_id
1 'polypeptide(L)'
;MGWDYGARNDFQIEVGFANLAWGVVAIVGILQGWGTQALGALVLLVGIYMIQAAALHLLELKEAKQPNRYGSKLANTAYALCMLWFGISALAS
;
A
#
# COMPACT_ATOMS: atom_id res chain seq x y z
N MET A 1 -17.98 4.36 13.67
CA MET A 1 -17.51 5.75 13.55
C MET A 1 -18.52 6.69 12.86
N GLY A 2 -19.75 6.28 12.50
CA GLY A 2 -20.76 7.22 11.97
C GLY A 2 -20.46 7.83 10.58
N TRP A 3 -19.67 7.14 9.75
CA TRP A 3 -19.26 7.64 8.44
C TRP A 3 -20.35 7.32 7.42
N ASP A 4 -20.83 8.34 6.73
CA ASP A 4 -21.70 8.17 5.57
C ASP A 4 -20.84 7.85 4.34
N TYR A 5 -20.69 6.56 4.07
CA TYR A 5 -19.99 6.06 2.87
C TYR A 5 -20.72 6.41 1.56
N GLY A 6 -21.93 7.02 1.62
CA GLY A 6 -22.80 7.25 0.46
C GLY A 6 -22.74 8.64 -0.15
N ALA A 7 -22.40 9.70 0.60
CA ALA A 7 -22.54 11.08 0.11
C ALA A 7 -21.27 11.65 -0.56
N ARG A 8 -20.08 11.38 -0.01
CA ARG A 8 -18.79 11.75 -0.60
C ARG A 8 -17.71 10.79 -0.13
N ASN A 9 -16.89 10.30 -1.05
CA ASN A 9 -15.87 9.29 -0.80
C ASN A 9 -14.59 9.89 -0.17
N ASP A 10 -14.76 10.77 0.82
CA ASP A 10 -13.68 11.61 1.36
C ASP A 10 -12.57 10.79 2.00
N PHE A 11 -12.91 9.71 2.70
CA PHE A 11 -11.92 8.82 3.29
C PHE A 11 -10.99 8.19 2.25
N GLN A 12 -11.53 7.63 1.18
CA GLN A 12 -10.69 7.00 0.15
C GLN A 12 -9.86 8.04 -0.60
N ILE A 13 -10.38 9.25 -0.76
CA ILE A 13 -9.66 10.38 -1.35
C ILE A 13 -8.49 10.80 -0.44
N GLU A 14 -8.71 10.97 0.86
CA GLU A 14 -7.67 11.32 1.83
C GLU A 14 -6.56 10.28 1.87
N VAL A 15 -6.92 8.99 1.96
CA VAL A 15 -5.97 7.88 1.92
C VAL A 15 -5.24 7.81 0.57
N GLY A 16 -5.95 8.10 -0.52
CA GLY A 16 -5.37 8.22 -1.87
C GLY A 16 -4.34 9.34 -1.96
N PHE A 17 -4.63 10.52 -1.40
CA PHE A 17 -3.69 11.64 -1.35
C PHE A 17 -2.46 11.35 -0.49
N ALA A 18 -2.63 10.66 0.64
CA ALA A 18 -1.51 10.25 1.48
C ALA A 18 -0.54 9.33 0.70
N ASN A 19 -1.08 8.34 -0.02
CA ASN A 19 -0.26 7.45 -0.85
C ASN A 19 0.39 8.17 -2.04
N LEU A 20 -0.34 9.09 -2.68
CA LEU A 20 0.21 9.91 -3.75
C LEU A 20 1.38 10.79 -3.28
N ALA A 21 1.26 11.40 -2.09
CA ALA A 21 2.32 12.22 -1.52
C ALA A 21 3.63 11.43 -1.36
N TRP A 22 3.56 10.19 -0.85
CA TRP A 22 4.72 9.31 -0.76
C TRP A 22 5.31 8.96 -2.13
N GLY A 23 4.46 8.69 -3.12
CA GLY A 23 4.89 8.46 -4.50
C GLY A 23 5.62 9.67 -5.11
N VAL A 24 5.11 10.88 -4.86
CA VAL A 24 5.77 12.13 -5.29
C VAL A 24 7.13 12.30 -4.63
N VAL A 25 7.25 12.01 -3.33
CA VAL A 25 8.55 12.04 -2.62
C VAL A 25 9.55 11.07 -3.24
N ALA A 26 9.11 9.86 -3.65
CA ALA A 26 9.99 8.91 -4.34
C ALA A 26 10.48 9.45 -5.69
N ILE A 27 9.61 10.09 -6.48
CA ILE A 27 9.98 10.72 -7.76
C ILE A 27 11.00 11.84 -7.51
N VAL A 28 10.76 12.71 -6.52
CA VAL A 28 11.71 13.76 -6.14
C VAL A 28 13.05 13.16 -5.71
N GLY A 29 13.04 12.09 -4.92
CA GLY A 29 14.25 11.40 -4.50
C GLY A 29 15.06 10.86 -5.68
N ILE A 30 14.40 10.31 -6.71
CA ILE A 30 15.07 9.88 -7.95
C ILE A 30 15.69 11.09 -8.67
N LEU A 31 14.93 12.17 -8.86
CA LEU A 31 15.40 13.37 -9.57
C LEU A 31 16.54 14.09 -8.84
N GLN A 32 16.60 13.99 -7.52
CA GLN A 32 17.66 14.57 -6.68
C GLN A 32 18.82 13.59 -6.41
N GLY A 33 18.76 12.36 -6.92
CA GLY A 33 19.83 11.38 -6.74
C GLY A 33 19.97 10.88 -5.30
N TRP A 34 18.85 10.71 -4.58
CA TRP A 34 18.87 10.09 -3.25
C TRP A 34 19.40 8.65 -3.33
N GLY A 35 20.05 8.21 -2.25
CA GLY A 35 20.65 6.88 -2.19
C GLY A 35 19.63 5.74 -2.31
N THR A 36 20.12 4.57 -2.73
CA THR A 36 19.32 3.34 -2.87
C THR A 36 18.57 3.00 -1.59
N GLN A 37 19.19 3.19 -0.43
CA GLN A 37 18.57 2.93 0.88
C GLN A 37 17.38 3.88 1.14
N ALA A 38 17.47 5.15 0.72
CA ALA A 38 16.38 6.11 0.89
C ALA A 38 15.18 5.76 0.01
N LEU A 39 15.40 5.40 -1.25
CA LEU A 39 14.34 4.91 -2.14
C LEU A 39 13.77 3.56 -1.66
N GLY A 40 14.64 2.70 -1.14
CA GLY A 40 14.27 1.44 -0.48
C GLY A 40 13.35 1.63 0.71
N ALA A 41 13.61 2.63 1.57
CA ALA A 41 12.75 2.97 2.70
C ALA A 41 11.35 3.42 2.25
N LEU A 42 11.25 4.19 1.16
CA LEU A 42 9.96 4.61 0.60
C LEU A 42 9.18 3.44 0.02
N VAL A 43 9.86 2.51 -0.68
CA VAL A 43 9.26 1.27 -1.18
C VAL A 43 8.79 0.39 -0.01
N LEU A 44 9.60 0.29 1.05
CA LEU A 44 9.27 -0.46 2.25
C LEU A 44 8.02 0.09 2.95
N LEU A 45 7.90 1.42 3.05
CA LEU A 45 6.73 2.09 3.60
C LEU A 45 5.44 1.65 2.87
N VAL A 46 5.47 1.66 1.53
CA VAL A 46 4.33 1.19 0.72
C VAL A 46 4.09 -0.30 0.95
N GLY A 47 5.13 -1.13 1.04
CA GLY A 47 5.00 -2.55 1.36
C GLY A 47 4.30 -2.81 2.70
N ILE A 48 4.67 -2.07 3.75
CA ILE A 48 4.03 -2.15 5.08
C ILE A 48 2.56 -1.74 5.00
N TYR A 49 2.24 -0.67 4.29
CA TYR A 49 0.85 -0.26 4.09
C TYR A 49 0.04 -1.34 3.36
N MET A 50 0.60 -1.90 2.28
CA MET A 50 -0.11 -2.88 1.45
C MET A 50 -0.31 -4.21 2.16
N ILE A 51 0.61 -4.63 3.05
CA ILE A 51 0.41 -5.85 3.84
C ILE A 51 -0.67 -5.66 4.92
N GLN A 52 -0.79 -4.45 5.50
CA GLN A 52 -1.90 -4.11 6.41
C GLN A 52 -3.24 -4.15 5.67
N ALA A 53 -3.32 -3.57 4.46
CA ALA A 53 -4.51 -3.66 3.61
C ALA A 53 -4.84 -5.12 3.23
N ALA A 54 -3.82 -5.92 2.90
CA ALA A 54 -4.00 -7.34 2.61
C ALA A 54 -4.58 -8.09 3.82
N ALA A 55 -4.09 -7.82 5.03
CA ALA A 55 -4.60 -8.42 6.25
C ALA A 55 -6.09 -8.10 6.46
N LEU A 56 -6.51 -6.85 6.24
CA LEU A 56 -7.93 -6.46 6.32
C LEU A 56 -8.78 -7.22 5.29
N HIS A 57 -8.33 -7.29 4.03
CA HIS A 57 -9.06 -8.03 2.99
C HIS A 57 -9.18 -9.53 3.27
N LEU A 58 -8.20 -10.12 3.97
CA LEU A 58 -8.21 -11.51 4.42
C LEU A 58 -9.16 -11.73 5.61
N LEU A 59 -9.36 -10.74 6.48
CA LEU A 59 -10.33 -10.80 7.57
C LEU A 59 -11.77 -10.70 7.03
N GLU A 60 -12.03 -9.76 6.12
CA GLU A 60 -13.34 -9.64 5.44
C GLU A 60 -13.73 -10.92 4.67
N LEU A 61 -12.73 -11.68 4.23
CA LEU A 61 -12.89 -12.98 3.57
C LEU A 61 -13.62 -14.00 4.45
N LYS A 62 -13.46 -13.91 5.78
CA LYS A 62 -14.14 -14.78 6.75
C LYS A 62 -15.59 -14.37 7.00
N GLU A 63 -15.94 -13.12 6.72
CA GLU A 63 -17.24 -12.53 7.04
C GLU A 63 -18.16 -12.39 5.80
N ALA A 64 -17.62 -12.53 4.58
CA ALA A 64 -18.35 -12.24 3.34
C ALA A 64 -19.37 -13.33 2.94
N LYS A 65 -20.64 -12.93 2.74
CA LYS A 65 -21.72 -13.73 2.11
C LYS A 65 -21.79 -13.61 0.57
N GLN A 66 -20.99 -12.73 -0.04
CA GLN A 66 -21.01 -12.39 -1.48
C GLN A 66 -19.86 -13.08 -2.24
N PRO A 67 -19.95 -13.25 -3.58
CA PRO A 67 -18.90 -13.91 -4.38
C PRO A 67 -17.55 -13.19 -4.22
N ASN A 68 -16.64 -13.83 -3.49
CA ASN A 68 -15.33 -13.28 -3.14
C ASN A 68 -14.45 -13.10 -4.38
N ARG A 69 -13.90 -11.89 -4.57
CA ARG A 69 -12.87 -11.62 -5.59
C ARG A 69 -11.48 -12.10 -5.13
N TYR A 70 -11.32 -13.40 -4.91
CA TYR A 70 -10.07 -14.02 -4.43
C TYR A 70 -8.83 -13.59 -5.20
N GLY A 71 -8.93 -13.46 -6.54
CA GLY A 71 -7.81 -13.05 -7.39
C GLY A 71 -7.24 -11.67 -7.04
N SER A 72 -8.12 -10.68 -6.78
CA SER A 72 -7.68 -9.33 -6.39
C SER A 72 -6.97 -9.31 -5.03
N LYS A 73 -7.42 -10.15 -4.10
CA LYS A 73 -6.83 -10.27 -2.76
C LYS A 73 -5.46 -10.94 -2.83
N LEU A 74 -5.33 -12.00 -3.62
CA LEU A 74 -4.04 -12.66 -3.87
C LEU A 74 -3.04 -11.73 -4.55
N ALA A 75 -3.47 -10.98 -5.57
CA ALA A 75 -2.63 -10.00 -6.25
C ALA A 75 -2.13 -8.92 -5.28
N ASN A 76 -3.00 -8.39 -4.41
CA ASN A 76 -2.62 -7.41 -3.39
C ASN A 76 -1.57 -7.98 -2.42
N THR A 77 -1.77 -9.20 -1.93
CA THR A 77 -0.83 -9.86 -1.02
C THR A 77 0.52 -10.10 -1.69
N ALA A 78 0.53 -10.60 -2.94
CA ALA A 78 1.77 -10.82 -3.69
C ALA A 78 2.53 -9.50 -3.92
N TYR A 79 1.82 -8.45 -4.33
CA TYR A 79 2.39 -7.11 -4.49
C TYR A 79 3.00 -6.59 -3.19
N ALA A 80 2.31 -6.72 -2.06
CA ALA A 80 2.81 -6.31 -0.76
C ALA A 80 4.12 -7.03 -0.39
N LEU A 81 4.17 -8.36 -0.60
CA LEU A 81 5.37 -9.16 -0.33
C LEU A 81 6.55 -8.74 -1.20
N CYS A 82 6.34 -8.47 -2.49
CA CYS A 82 7.38 -7.96 -3.38
C CYS A 82 7.92 -6.62 -2.90
N MET A 83 7.06 -5.68 -2.52
CA MET A 83 7.48 -4.37 -2.03
C MET A 83 8.28 -4.47 -0.72
N LEU A 84 7.85 -5.33 0.21
CA LEU A 84 8.60 -5.61 1.43
C LEU A 84 9.99 -6.18 1.10
N TRP A 85 10.07 -7.17 0.22
CA TRP A 85 11.32 -7.78 -0.18
C TRP A 85 12.29 -6.77 -0.82
N PHE A 86 11.81 -5.98 -1.79
CA PHE A 86 12.64 -4.97 -2.45
C PHE A 86 13.10 -3.89 -1.47
N GLY A 87 12.19 -3.38 -0.63
CA GLY A 87 12.53 -2.37 0.36
C GLY A 87 13.60 -2.85 1.34
N ILE A 88 13.45 -4.05 1.90
CA ILE A 88 14.45 -4.64 2.81
C ILE A 88 15.79 -4.87 2.10
N SER A 89 15.75 -5.41 0.86
CA SER A 89 16.96 -5.68 0.09
C SER A 89 17.74 -4.39 -0.23
N ALA A 90 17.03 -3.33 -0.60
CA ALA A 90 17.61 -2.01 -0.87
C ALA A 90 18.24 -1.36 0.37
N LEU A 91 17.72 -1.65 1.57
CA LEU A 91 18.30 -1.18 2.84
C LEU A 91 19.56 -1.95 3.24
N ALA A 92 19.72 -3.18 2.76
CA ALA A 92 20.90 -4.00 2.98
C ALA A 92 22.01 -3.77 1.93
N SER A 93 21.80 -2.84 1.00
CA SER A 93 22.71 -2.50 -0.12
C SER A 93 23.75 -1.45 0.25
#